data_AF-A0A2V9GCU6-F1
#
_entry.id   AF-A0A2V9GCU6-F1
#
_cell.length_a   1.000
_cell.length_b   1.000
_cell.length_c   1.000
_cell.angle_alpha   90.00
_cell.angle_beta   90.00
_cell.angle_gamma   90.00
#
_symmetry.space_group_name_H-M   'P 1'
#
loop_
_entity.id
_entity.type
_entity.pdbx_description
1 polymer ?
#
loop_
_entity_poly.entity_id
_entity_poly.type
_entity_poly.pdbx_seq_one_letter_code
_entity_poly.pdbx_strand_id
1 'polypeptide(L)'
;MGEFALCKIKPIEVELWLRQLPLARSSCAKIKNIMSVLFNHARRYELFDDNPIHLVRQSAKRRRIPLILLVDEIRQLLSAVGPLPRILIFMD
;
A
#
# COMPACT_ATOMS: atom_id res chain seq x y z
N MET A 1 7.13 17.21 11.41
CA MET A 1 8.36 17.32 12.22
C MET A 1 8.82 15.91 12.54
N GLY A 2 9.90 15.45 11.88
CA GLY A 2 10.53 14.17 12.16
C GLY A 2 11.79 14.42 12.98
N GLU A 3 11.63 14.51 14.30
CA GLU A 3 12.72 14.78 15.26
C GLU A 3 13.43 13.52 15.75
N PHE A 4 13.28 12.40 15.03
CA PHE A 4 13.95 11.15 15.38
C PHE A 4 15.18 10.96 14.49
N ALA A 5 16.35 10.93 15.12
CA ALA A 5 17.56 10.48 14.45
C ALA A 5 17.31 9.10 13.84
N LEU A 6 17.56 8.97 12.54
CA LEU A 6 17.27 7.75 11.78
C LEU A 6 17.91 6.51 12.42
N CYS A 7 19.06 6.68 13.11
CA CYS A 7 19.80 5.62 13.81
C CYS A 7 19.07 5.02 15.03
N LYS A 8 18.01 5.68 15.53
CA LYS A 8 17.23 5.23 16.68
C LYS A 8 15.91 4.55 16.30
N ILE A 9 15.59 4.46 15.01
CA ILE A 9 14.32 3.89 14.56
C ILE A 9 14.28 2.39 14.84
N LYS A 10 13.39 1.97 15.76
CA LYS A 10 13.16 0.55 16.01
C LYS A 10 12.12 0.01 15.03
N PRO A 11 12.28 -1.23 14.53
CA PRO A 11 11.29 -1.84 13.63
C PRO A 11 9.87 -1.85 14.21
N ILE A 12 9.74 -2.07 15.52
CA ILE A 12 8.44 -2.10 16.20
C ILE A 12 7.73 -0.73 16.18
N GLU A 13 8.48 0.37 16.24
CA GLU A 13 7.91 1.72 16.20
C GLU A 13 7.35 2.02 14.81
N VAL A 14 8.06 1.62 13.77
CA VAL A 14 7.58 1.70 12.37
C VAL A 14 6.33 0.85 12.19
N GLU A 15 6.30 -0.36 12.73
CA GLU A 15 5.13 -1.24 12.67
C GLU A 15 3.91 -0.61 13.36
N LEU A 16 4.08 -0.09 14.57
CA LEU A 16 3.01 0.57 15.33
C LEU A 16 2.53 1.83 14.63
N TRP A 17 3.43 2.63 14.07
CA TRP A 17 3.09 3.81 13.28
C TRP A 17 2.26 3.43 12.04
N LEU A 18 2.72 2.46 11.24
CA LEU A 18 1.99 2.00 10.05
C LEU A 18 0.60 1.44 10.38
N ARG A 19 0.43 0.85 11.57
CA ARG A 19 -0.86 0.33 12.06
C ARG A 19 -1.86 1.44 12.40
N GLN A 20 -1.37 2.60 12.83
CA GLN A 20 -2.21 3.75 13.21
C GLN A 20 -2.64 4.61 12.02
N LEU A 21 -1.98 4.49 10.87
CA LEU A 21 -2.34 5.25 9.68
C LEU A 21 -3.76 4.88 9.17
N PRO A 22 -4.61 5.86 8.84
CA PRO A 22 -5.95 5.63 8.29
C PRO A 22 -5.89 5.26 6.80
N LEU A 23 -4.99 4.35 6.42
CA LEU A 23 -4.72 3.95 5.04
C LEU A 23 -5.06 2.48 4.79
N ALA A 24 -5.20 2.12 3.52
CA ALA A 24 -5.32 0.73 3.11
C ALA A 24 -4.03 -0.05 3.45
N ARG A 25 -4.19 -1.34 3.77
CA ARG A 25 -3.06 -2.24 4.07
C ARG A 25 -2.01 -2.29 2.95
N SER A 26 -2.46 -2.23 1.70
CA SER A 26 -1.60 -2.14 0.52
C SER A 26 -0.79 -0.84 0.49
N SER A 27 -1.38 0.29 0.85
CA SER A 27 -0.68 1.58 0.95
C SER A 27 0.38 1.55 2.05
N CYS A 28 0.06 1.04 3.25
CA CYS A 28 1.05 0.88 4.31
C CYS A 28 2.18 -0.09 3.92
N ALA A 29 1.87 -1.17 3.19
CA ALA A 29 2.90 -2.07 2.65
C ALA A 29 3.79 -1.37 1.62
N LYS A 30 3.22 -0.50 0.77
CA LYS A 30 4.00 0.32 -0.18
C LYS A 30 4.91 1.30 0.55
N ILE A 31 4.43 1.97 1.60
CA ILE A 31 5.26 2.83 2.47
C ILE A 31 6.42 2.03 3.06
N LYS A 32 6.14 0.84 3.65
CA LYS A 32 7.20 -0.05 4.16
C LYS A 32 8.24 -0.38 3.07
N ASN A 33 7.80 -0.70 1.86
CA ASN A 33 8.71 -1.04 0.77
C ASN A 33 9.59 0.15 0.36
N ILE A 34 9.05 1.37 0.31
CA ILE A 34 9.83 2.58 0.04
C ILE A 34 10.87 2.80 1.15
N MET A 35 10.48 2.68 2.42
CA MET A 35 11.41 2.76 3.55
C MET A 35 12.50 1.70 3.45
N SER A 36 12.15 0.47 3.08
CA SER A 36 13.13 -0.60 2.87
C SER A 36 14.15 -0.23 1.79
N VAL A 37 13.72 0.40 0.68
CA VAL A 37 14.64 0.87 -0.37
C VAL A 37 15.53 1.99 0.16
N LEU A 38 14.96 2.96 0.89
CA LEU A 38 15.71 4.07 1.48
C LEU A 38 16.82 3.58 2.41
N PHE A 39 16.52 2.68 3.35
CA PHE A 39 17.50 2.13 4.28
C PHE A 39 18.53 1.23 3.59
N ASN A 40 18.15 0.53 2.52
CA ASN A 40 19.14 -0.18 1.69
C ASN A 40 20.11 0.79 0.99
N HIS A 41 19.63 1.95 0.54
CA HIS A 41 20.48 2.98 -0.03
C HIS A 41 21.41 3.59 1.02
N ALA A 42 20.90 3.86 2.23
CA ALA A 42 21.71 4.34 3.34
C ALA A 42 22.81 3.33 3.72
N ARG A 43 22.49 2.02 3.74
CA ARG A 43 23.49 0.96 3.94
C ARG A 43 24.57 0.95 2.86
N ARG A 44 24.20 1.16 1.58
CA ARG A 44 25.15 1.21 0.47
C ARG A 44 26.20 2.32 0.63
N TYR A 45 25.83 3.42 1.27
CA TYR A 45 26.73 4.53 1.59
C TYR A 45 27.27 4.46 3.02
N GLU A 46 27.21 3.30 3.66
CA GLU A 46 27.78 3.04 4.98
C GLU A 46 27.22 3.96 6.09
N LEU A 47 26.02 4.53 5.87
CA LEU A 47 25.33 5.35 6.87
C LEU A 47 24.63 4.49 7.94
N PHE A 48 24.41 3.21 7.62
CA PHE A 48 23.76 2.21 8.46
C PHE A 48 24.41 0.86 8.23
N ASP A 49 24.56 0.08 9.31
CA ASP A 49 25.03 -1.31 9.22
C ASP A 49 23.96 -2.23 8.63
N ASP A 50 22.70 -1.99 9.02
CA ASP A 50 21.57 -2.83 8.68
C ASP A 50 20.32 -2.05 8.29
N ASN A 51 19.41 -2.73 7.61
CA ASN A 51 18.10 -2.18 7.27
C ASN A 51 17.06 -2.68 8.29
N PRO A 52 16.63 -1.84 9.25
CA PRO A 52 15.69 -2.22 10.28
C PRO A 52 14.30 -2.59 9.73
N ILE A 53 13.97 -2.14 8.51
CA ILE A 53 12.66 -2.34 7.90
C ILE A 53 12.38 -3.82 7.58
N HIS A 54 13.40 -4.66 7.48
CA HIS A 54 13.22 -6.11 7.27
C HIS A 54 12.43 -6.79 8.39
N LEU A 55 12.50 -6.27 9.62
CA LEU A 55 11.79 -6.81 10.78
C LEU A 55 10.36 -6.27 10.93
N VAL A 56 9.95 -5.29 10.12
CA VAL A 56 8.62 -4.66 10.18
C VAL A 56 7.57 -5.56 9.54
N ARG A 57 6.57 -5.99 10.34
CA ARG A 57 5.47 -6.84 9.87
C ARG A 57 4.33 -5.97 9.35
N GLN A 58 4.21 -5.90 8.03
CA GLN A 58 3.09 -5.21 7.37
C GLN A 58 2.58 -6.04 6.19
N SER A 59 1.35 -6.53 6.30
CA SER A 59 0.67 -7.26 5.21
C SER A 59 0.01 -6.30 4.23
N ALA A 60 0.01 -6.65 2.95
CA ALA A 60 -0.75 -5.97 1.90
C ALA A 60 -2.16 -6.59 1.69
N LYS A 61 -2.55 -7.59 2.48
CA LYS A 61 -3.81 -8.33 2.28
C LYS A 61 -5.01 -7.37 2.33
N ARG A 62 -5.88 -7.46 1.32
CA ARG A 62 -7.14 -6.70 1.26
C ARG A 62 -8.00 -7.00 2.50
N ARG A 63 -8.68 -5.98 3.01
CA ARG A 63 -9.62 -6.12 4.14
C ARG A 63 -10.94 -6.76 3.72
N ARG A 64 -11.32 -6.59 2.45
CA ARG A 64 -12.56 -7.08 1.86
C ARG A 64 -12.27 -7.72 0.51
N ILE A 65 -13.07 -8.72 0.18
CA ILE A 65 -13.11 -9.32 -1.16
C ILE A 65 -13.80 -8.27 -2.06
N PRO A 66 -13.27 -8.01 -3.27
CA PRO A 66 -13.98 -7.15 -4.22
C PRO A 66 -15.36 -7.75 -4.53
N LEU A 67 -16.38 -6.91 -4.67
CA LEU A 67 -17.68 -7.38 -5.13
C LEU A 67 -17.51 -7.98 -6.53
N ILE A 68 -18.00 -9.21 -6.72
CA ILE A 68 -18.05 -9.87 -8.02
C ILE A 68 -19.44 -9.64 -8.58
N LEU A 69 -19.51 -9.00 -9.75
CA LEU A 69 -20.79 -8.72 -10.41
C LEU A 69 -21.30 -9.98 -11.11
N LEU A 70 -22.57 -10.31 -10.86
CA LEU A 70 -23.31 -11.32 -11.59
C LEU A 70 -23.78 -10.79 -12.96
N VAL A 71 -24.13 -11.70 -13.86
CA VAL A 71 -24.58 -11.35 -15.22
C VAL A 71 -25.74 -10.34 -15.21
N ASP A 72 -26.71 -10.52 -14.31
CA ASP A 72 -27.86 -9.62 -14.23
C ASP A 72 -27.49 -8.24 -13.64
N GLU A 73 -26.55 -8.17 -12.70
CA GLU A 73 -26.01 -6.91 -12.19
C GLU A 73 -25.23 -6.16 -13.28
N ILE A 74 -24.47 -6.87 -14.12
CA ILE A 74 -23.80 -6.28 -15.28
C ILE A 74 -24.82 -5.71 -16.27
N ARG A 75 -25.88 -6.46 -16.60
CA ARG A 75 -26.95 -6.00 -17.49
C ARG A 75 -27.62 -4.73 -16.94
N GLN A 76 -27.93 -4.73 -15.65
CA GLN A 76 -28.53 -3.58 -14.98
C GLN A 76 -27.59 -2.36 -15.01
N LEU A 77 -26.31 -2.56 -14.71
CA LEU A 77 -25.30 -1.49 -14.73
C LEU A 77 -25.15 -0.92 -16.14
N LEU A 78 -25.02 -1.78 -17.16
CA LEU A 78 -24.96 -1.37 -18.55
C LEU A 78 -26.22 -0.60 -18.98
N SER A 79 -27.41 -0.98 -18.50
CA SER A 79 -28.66 -0.27 -18.79
C SER A 79 -28.74 1.13 -18.17
N ALA A 80 -28.03 1.34 -17.05
CA ALA A 80 -28.00 2.60 -16.32
C ALA A 80 -26.87 3.55 -16.77
N VAL A 81 -25.94 3.06 -17.60
CA VAL A 81 -24.79 3.83 -18.08
C VAL A 81 -25.11 4.54 -19.41
N GLY A 82 -24.76 5.82 -19.50
CA GLY A 82 -24.92 6.61 -20.72
C GLY A 82 -24.08 6.08 -21.91
N PRO A 83 -24.36 6.55 -23.13
CA PRO A 83 -23.77 5.99 -24.35
C PRO A 83 -22.24 6.09 -24.40
N LEU A 84 -21.64 7.21 -23.95
CA LEU A 84 -20.18 7.39 -24.01
C LEU A 84 -19.40 6.49 -23.03
N PRO A 85 -19.72 6.46 -21.71
CA PRO A 85 -19.02 5.53 -20.82
C PRO A 85 -19.31 4.06 -21.15
N ARG A 86 -20.46 3.76 -21.76
CA ARG A 86 -20.77 2.40 -22.24
C ARG A 86 -19.80 1.94 -23.31
N ILE A 87 -19.41 2.82 -24.26
CA ILE A 87 -18.40 2.50 -25.28
C ILE A 87 -17.05 2.18 -24.62
N LEU A 88 -16.64 2.98 -23.62
CA LEU A 88 -15.37 2.79 -22.91
C LEU A 88 -15.30 1.42 -22.21
N ILE A 89 -16.42 0.90 -21.69
CA ILE A 89 -16.47 -0.45 -21.07
C ILE A 89 -16.10 -1.55 -22.08
N PHE A 90 -16.36 -1.32 -23.37
CA PHE A 90 -16.07 -2.28 -24.44
C PHE A 90 -14.76 -1.98 -25.18
N MET A 91 -13.95 -1.04 -24.69
CA MET A 91 -12.61 -0.77 -25.22
C MET A 91 -11.56 -1.48 -24.35
N ASP A 92 -10.84 -2.42 -24.97
CA ASP A 92 -9.65 -3.09 -24.38
C ASP A 92 -8.37 -2.26 -24.59
#